data_AF-A0A8I6GD73-F1
#
_entry.id   AF-A0A8I6GD73-F1
#
_cell.length_a   1.000
_cell.length_b   1.000
_cell.length_c   1.000
_cell.angle_alpha   90.00
_cell.angle_beta   90.00
_cell.angle_gamma   90.00
#
_symmetry.space_group_name_H-M   'P 1'
#
loop_
_entity.id
_entity.type
_entity.pdbx_description
1 polymer ?
#
loop_
_entity_poly.entity_id
_entity_poly.type
_entity_poly.pdbx_seq_one_letter_code
_entity_poly.pdbx_strand_id
1 'polypeptide(L)'
;MQGVDIRHNKDRKVRRKEPKSQDIYLRLLVKVSLGYCILLQLPQQVGWGEEGPGHVSSAPNTSITRSSGRWERAVEGSWLLGKEDSHMFNLPFPFQLYRFLARRTNSTFNQVVLKRLFMSRTNRPPLSLSRMIRKMKLPGRENKTAVVVGTITDDVRILEVPKLKVCALRVSSRARSRILKAGGKILTFDQLALESPKGRGTVLLSGPRKGREVYRHFGKAPGTPHSHTKPYVRSKGRKFERARGRRASRGYKN
;
A
#
# COMPACT_ATOMS: atom_id res chain seq x y z
N MET A 1 48.03 -24.93 -0.58
CA MET A 1 46.55 -24.96 -0.68
C MET A 1 46.18 -24.83 -2.14
N GLN A 2 45.48 -25.81 -2.72
CA GLN A 2 44.94 -25.67 -4.08
C GLN A 2 43.69 -24.78 -4.02
N GLY A 3 43.64 -23.72 -4.82
CA GLY A 3 42.47 -22.86 -4.93
C GLY A 3 41.31 -23.60 -5.60
N VAL A 4 40.11 -23.48 -5.06
CA VAL A 4 38.90 -24.07 -5.68
C VAL A 4 38.40 -23.11 -6.75
N ASP A 5 38.44 -23.54 -8.02
CA ASP A 5 37.91 -22.75 -9.14
C ASP A 5 36.37 -22.83 -9.18
N ILE A 6 35.72 -21.90 -8.50
CA ILE A 6 34.27 -21.75 -8.50
C ILE A 6 33.90 -20.54 -9.37
N ARG A 7 32.83 -20.69 -10.16
CA ARG A 7 32.23 -19.58 -10.90
C ARG A 7 31.41 -18.68 -9.97
N HIS A 8 32.00 -17.58 -9.51
CA HIS A 8 31.38 -16.62 -8.57
C HIS A 8 30.42 -15.60 -9.21
N ASN A 9 30.16 -15.68 -10.51
CA ASN A 9 29.46 -14.64 -11.26
C ASN A 9 27.98 -14.43 -10.86
N LYS A 10 27.36 -15.40 -10.17
CA LYS A 10 25.93 -15.39 -9.80
C LYS A 10 25.67 -15.57 -8.29
N ASP A 11 26.69 -15.48 -7.46
CA ASP A 11 26.55 -15.63 -6.01
C ASP A 11 25.66 -14.55 -5.40
N ARG A 12 25.79 -13.32 -5.92
CA ARG A 12 24.95 -12.19 -5.51
C ARG A 12 23.55 -12.30 -6.11
N LYS A 13 22.59 -12.75 -5.29
CA LYS A 13 21.17 -12.80 -5.65
C LYS A 13 20.54 -11.40 -5.75
N VAL A 14 20.12 -11.00 -6.94
CA VAL A 14 19.43 -9.72 -7.20
C VAL A 14 17.98 -9.79 -6.74
N ARG A 15 17.72 -9.41 -5.49
CA ARG A 15 16.37 -9.31 -4.92
C ARG A 15 16.28 -8.17 -3.92
N ARG A 16 15.10 -7.57 -3.80
CA ARG A 16 14.83 -6.56 -2.77
C ARG A 16 14.59 -7.23 -1.43
N LYS A 17 15.29 -6.74 -0.40
CA LYS A 17 15.10 -7.13 1.00
C LYS A 17 14.30 -6.08 1.80
N GLU A 18 14.11 -4.90 1.22
CA GLU A 18 13.42 -3.74 1.80
C GLU A 18 12.75 -2.90 0.69
N PRO A 19 11.75 -2.06 1.02
CA PRO A 19 11.16 -1.15 0.05
C PRO A 19 12.09 0.05 -0.21
N LYS A 20 12.32 0.38 -1.50
CA LYS A 20 13.07 1.59 -1.89
C LYS A 20 12.35 2.90 -1.50
N SER A 21 11.04 2.84 -1.23
CA SER A 21 10.24 4.01 -0.84
C SER A 21 10.63 4.51 0.55
N GLN A 22 10.69 5.84 0.72
CA GLN A 22 10.85 6.51 2.03
C GLN A 22 9.49 6.78 2.71
N ASP A 23 8.37 6.51 2.04
CA ASP A 23 7.02 6.69 2.60
C ASP A 23 6.90 5.99 3.95
N ILE A 24 6.65 6.81 4.96
CA ILE A 24 6.53 6.39 6.35
C ILE A 24 5.46 5.32 6.45
N TYR A 25 4.29 5.39 5.82
CA TYR A 25 3.21 4.40 5.98
C TYR A 25 3.45 3.06 5.29
N LEU A 26 4.26 3.02 4.22
CA LEU A 26 4.77 1.75 3.68
C LEU A 26 5.82 1.14 4.62
N ARG A 27 6.41 1.98 5.46
CA ARG A 27 7.30 1.65 6.57
C ARG A 27 6.61 1.71 7.96
N LEU A 28 5.32 2.08 8.16
CA LEU A 28 4.66 2.33 9.49
C LEU A 28 3.28 1.61 9.76
N LEU A 29 3.16 0.82 10.87
CA LEU A 29 1.98 0.25 11.59
C LEU A 29 2.20 -1.17 12.20
N VAL A 30 1.93 -1.58 13.46
CA VAL A 30 1.53 -0.97 14.75
C VAL A 30 1.83 -2.00 15.88
N LYS A 31 2.17 -1.55 17.10
CA LYS A 31 1.94 -2.26 18.38
C LYS A 31 0.63 -1.73 18.96
N VAL A 32 -0.40 -2.56 18.91
CA VAL A 32 -1.55 -2.58 19.83
C VAL A 32 -1.70 -4.09 20.01
N SER A 33 -1.44 -4.72 21.14
CA SER A 33 -1.79 -4.42 22.52
C SER A 33 -1.01 -5.43 23.37
N LEU A 34 -0.15 -4.98 24.28
CA LEU A 34 0.45 -5.77 25.37
C LEU A 34 1.22 -4.77 26.23
N GLY A 35 0.52 -4.10 27.13
CA GLY A 35 1.15 -3.08 27.96
C GLY A 35 0.20 -2.20 28.75
N TYR A 36 -0.95 -2.70 29.17
CA TYR A 36 -1.72 -2.20 30.30
C TYR A 36 -2.54 -3.38 30.85
N CYS A 37 -1.88 -4.26 31.60
CA CYS A 37 -2.58 -5.27 32.41
C CYS A 37 -1.73 -5.78 33.60
N ILE A 38 -0.72 -5.03 34.05
CA ILE A 38 -0.06 -5.30 35.34
C ILE A 38 0.18 -3.95 36.01
N LEU A 39 -0.20 -3.86 37.28
CA LEU A 39 -0.31 -2.68 38.15
C LEU A 39 -1.60 -1.86 37.99
N LEU A 40 -2.69 -2.37 38.56
CA LEU A 40 -3.28 -1.80 39.78
C LEU A 40 -4.53 -2.63 40.12
N GLN A 41 -4.30 -3.77 40.78
CA GLN A 41 -5.27 -4.32 41.71
C GLN A 41 -4.82 -3.82 43.09
N LEU A 42 -5.56 -2.90 43.69
CA LEU A 42 -6.04 -2.97 45.07
C LEU A 42 -7.05 -1.82 45.32
N PRO A 43 -8.04 -2.05 46.18
CA PRO A 43 -9.28 -1.30 46.24
C PRO A 43 -9.19 -0.16 47.24
N GLN A 44 -9.97 0.89 47.03
CA GLN A 44 -10.49 1.68 48.14
C GLN A 44 -11.86 2.25 47.77
N GLN A 45 -12.85 1.77 48.53
CA GLN A 45 -14.15 2.38 48.70
C GLN A 45 -13.97 3.82 49.20
N VAL A 46 -14.69 4.76 48.59
CA VAL A 46 -15.34 5.88 49.28
C VAL A 46 -16.48 6.33 48.40
N GLY A 47 -17.70 6.07 48.86
CA GLY A 47 -18.91 6.61 48.28
C GLY A 47 -18.97 8.11 48.53
N TRP A 48 -19.49 8.85 47.55
CA TRP A 48 -20.03 10.17 47.77
C TRP A 48 -21.45 10.18 47.20
N GLY A 49 -22.37 10.45 48.12
CA GLY A 49 -23.80 10.37 47.94
C GLY A 49 -24.36 11.44 47.01
N GLU A 50 -25.64 11.22 46.72
CA GLU A 50 -26.55 12.10 46.02
C GLU A 50 -26.67 13.45 46.73
N GLU A 51 -26.58 14.55 45.98
CA GLU A 51 -27.36 15.77 46.25
C GLU A 51 -27.82 16.39 44.91
N GLY A 52 -29.09 16.78 44.87
CA GLY A 52 -29.86 17.13 43.67
C GLY A 52 -29.63 18.56 43.12
N PRO A 53 -30.52 19.01 42.21
CA PRO A 53 -30.28 20.19 41.40
C PRO A 53 -30.71 21.49 42.10
N GLY A 54 -29.82 22.49 42.13
CA GLY A 54 -30.07 23.84 42.60
C GLY A 54 -29.90 24.88 41.49
N HIS A 55 -30.86 25.80 41.42
CA HIS A 55 -31.15 26.76 40.35
C HIS A 55 -30.39 28.12 40.52
N VAL A 56 -30.09 28.76 39.38
CA VAL A 56 -30.03 30.22 39.05
C VAL A 56 -29.25 31.19 39.98
N SER A 57 -28.25 31.90 39.43
CA SER A 57 -28.36 33.35 39.11
C SER A 57 -27.03 34.06 38.77
N SER A 58 -27.12 34.90 37.74
CA SER A 58 -26.41 36.16 37.45
C SER A 58 -24.88 36.22 37.38
N ALA A 59 -24.38 36.37 36.15
CA ALA A 59 -23.17 37.10 35.82
C ALA A 59 -23.51 38.55 35.41
N PRO A 60 -22.62 39.52 35.67
CA PRO A 60 -22.53 40.71 34.85
C PRO A 60 -21.28 40.73 33.96
N ASN A 61 -21.50 41.27 32.76
CA ASN A 61 -20.54 41.50 31.69
C ASN A 61 -19.36 42.39 32.12
N THR A 62 -18.16 42.05 31.64
CA THR A 62 -17.14 43.06 31.29
C THR A 62 -16.34 42.61 30.07
N SER A 63 -16.37 43.48 29.07
CA SER A 63 -15.65 43.48 27.80
C SER A 63 -14.14 43.63 27.97
N ILE A 64 -13.34 42.87 27.22
CA ILE A 64 -11.92 43.20 26.98
C ILE A 64 -11.65 43.17 25.47
N THR A 65 -11.19 44.31 24.99
CA THR A 65 -10.77 44.64 23.63
C THR A 65 -9.32 44.24 23.35
N ARG A 66 -9.03 44.09 22.05
CA ARG A 66 -7.75 43.83 21.36
C ARG A 66 -6.58 44.76 21.77
N SER A 67 -5.37 44.21 21.75
CA SER A 67 -4.15 44.80 21.13
C SER A 67 -2.99 43.78 21.24
N SER A 68 -2.46 43.17 20.17
CA SER A 68 -1.46 43.68 19.21
C SER A 68 -0.19 44.29 19.83
N GLY A 69 0.93 43.57 19.73
CA GLY A 69 2.30 44.06 19.94
C GLY A 69 3.26 42.86 19.91
N ARG A 70 3.92 42.54 18.79
CA ARG A 70 5.10 43.16 18.16
C ARG A 70 6.42 42.63 18.75
N TRP A 71 7.20 42.11 17.81
CA TRP A 71 8.53 41.51 17.87
C TRP A 71 9.64 42.47 18.32
N GLU A 72 10.63 41.97 19.08
CA GLU A 72 12.09 42.15 18.92
C GLU A 72 12.85 41.36 20.01
N ARG A 73 13.62 40.32 19.62
CA ARG A 73 15.09 40.26 19.46
C ARG A 73 15.89 40.31 20.77
N ALA A 74 16.50 39.17 21.11
CA ALA A 74 17.78 39.11 21.82
C ALA A 74 18.66 38.04 21.14
N VAL A 75 19.93 38.39 21.01
CA VAL A 75 20.94 37.86 20.09
C VAL A 75 21.97 37.03 20.86
N GLU A 76 22.47 35.99 20.20
CA GLU A 76 23.76 35.26 20.38
C GLU A 76 24.14 34.65 21.73
N GLY A 77 24.37 33.33 21.68
CA GLY A 77 25.07 32.54 22.69
C GLY A 77 25.57 31.23 22.08
N SER A 78 26.88 31.17 21.89
CA SER A 78 27.67 30.18 21.16
C SER A 78 27.56 28.73 21.66
N TRP A 79 27.61 27.81 20.67
CA TRP A 79 28.14 26.45 20.68
C TRP A 79 28.79 25.97 21.98
N LEU A 80 28.27 24.85 22.51
CA LEU A 80 28.97 23.66 23.02
C LEU A 80 28.03 22.90 23.96
N LEU A 81 27.36 21.84 23.49
CA LEU A 81 27.23 20.56 24.20
C LEU A 81 26.33 19.60 23.44
N GLY A 82 26.66 18.31 23.54
CA GLY A 82 25.62 17.29 23.58
C GLY A 82 25.20 16.74 22.23
N LYS A 83 26.04 15.88 21.68
CA LYS A 83 25.69 14.86 20.70
C LYS A 83 24.73 13.85 21.37
N GLU A 84 23.48 14.24 21.56
CA GLU A 84 22.46 13.42 22.23
C GLU A 84 21.17 13.42 21.43
N ASP A 85 21.14 12.81 20.26
CA ASP A 85 19.87 12.55 19.56
C ASP A 85 20.00 11.34 18.64
N SER A 86 19.82 10.14 19.20
CA SER A 86 19.08 9.06 18.53
C SER A 86 18.91 7.82 19.42
N HIS A 87 18.51 7.99 20.68
CA HIS A 87 17.87 6.91 21.44
C HIS A 87 16.35 7.09 21.44
N MET A 88 15.75 7.28 20.25
CA MET A 88 14.29 7.24 20.12
C MET A 88 13.82 5.80 19.95
N PHE A 89 13.47 5.21 21.09
CA PHE A 89 12.32 4.32 21.30
C PHE A 89 11.68 3.73 20.03
N ASN A 90 11.97 2.45 19.80
CA ASN A 90 11.47 1.64 18.70
C ASN A 90 9.94 1.43 18.78
N LEU A 91 9.16 2.27 18.09
CA LEU A 91 7.73 2.09 17.83
C LEU A 91 7.52 1.34 16.48
N PRO A 92 6.47 0.51 16.29
CA PRO A 92 6.48 -0.53 15.26
C PRO A 92 5.75 -0.20 13.96
N PHE A 93 6.19 -0.91 12.93
CA PHE A 93 6.13 -0.63 11.50
C PHE A 93 5.40 -1.81 10.74
N PRO A 94 4.86 -1.77 9.48
CA PRO A 94 3.91 -2.68 8.82
C PRO A 94 4.60 -3.62 7.82
N PHE A 95 5.53 -3.11 6.98
CA PHE A 95 6.95 -3.30 7.23
C PHE A 95 7.28 -4.47 8.16
N GLN A 96 7.46 -4.05 9.40
CA GLN A 96 7.93 -4.85 10.50
C GLN A 96 6.87 -5.82 10.99
N LEU A 97 5.57 -5.53 10.83
CA LEU A 97 4.46 -6.41 11.15
C LEU A 97 4.48 -7.63 10.24
N TYR A 98 4.45 -7.44 8.91
CA TYR A 98 4.51 -8.58 8.00
C TYR A 98 5.89 -9.24 7.98
N ARG A 99 6.98 -8.54 8.33
CA ARG A 99 8.30 -9.15 8.57
C ARG A 99 8.30 -10.00 9.85
N PHE A 100 7.63 -9.55 10.90
CA PHE A 100 7.44 -10.28 12.15
C PHE A 100 6.55 -11.50 11.93
N LEU A 101 5.36 -11.30 11.32
CA LEU A 101 4.42 -12.37 10.98
C LEU A 101 5.05 -13.39 10.04
N ALA A 102 5.76 -12.97 8.98
CA ALA A 102 6.41 -13.91 8.07
C ALA A 102 7.54 -14.73 8.72
N ARG A 103 8.15 -14.22 9.80
CA ARG A 103 9.18 -14.93 10.56
C ARG A 103 8.60 -15.83 11.66
N ARG A 104 7.57 -15.38 12.36
CA ARG A 104 6.97 -16.06 13.51
C ARG A 104 5.82 -17.00 13.15
N THR A 105 5.23 -16.83 11.97
CA THR A 105 4.18 -17.71 11.45
C THR A 105 4.71 -18.56 10.30
N ASN A 106 4.20 -19.78 10.17
CA ASN A 106 4.50 -20.70 9.07
C ASN A 106 3.65 -20.44 7.80
N SER A 107 3.04 -19.26 7.66
CA SER A 107 2.15 -18.97 6.53
C SER A 107 2.91 -18.39 5.33
N THR A 108 2.81 -19.08 4.19
CA THR A 108 3.35 -18.60 2.90
C THR A 108 2.66 -17.33 2.42
N PHE A 109 1.41 -17.08 2.82
CA PHE A 109 0.68 -15.85 2.52
C PHE A 109 1.45 -14.61 3.01
N ASN A 110 1.91 -14.63 4.26
CA ASN A 110 2.63 -13.50 4.86
C ASN A 110 3.96 -13.23 4.14
N GLN A 111 4.68 -14.29 3.76
CA GLN A 111 5.91 -14.18 2.97
C GLN A 111 5.65 -13.54 1.59
N VAL A 112 4.54 -13.90 0.93
CA VAL A 112 4.15 -13.33 -0.35
C VAL A 112 3.73 -11.86 -0.20
N VAL A 113 2.95 -11.52 0.81
CA VAL A 113 2.54 -10.13 1.09
C VAL A 113 3.77 -9.25 1.36
N LEU A 114 4.67 -9.70 2.23
CA LEU A 114 5.94 -9.04 2.53
C LEU A 114 6.76 -8.79 1.26
N LYS A 115 6.97 -9.83 0.43
CA LYS A 115 7.70 -9.71 -0.84
C LYS A 115 7.04 -8.71 -1.79
N ARG A 116 5.69 -8.64 -1.80
CA ARG A 116 4.95 -7.69 -2.63
C ARG A 116 5.05 -6.25 -2.11
N LEU A 117 5.13 -6.03 -0.79
CA LEU A 117 5.35 -4.70 -0.23
C LEU A 117 6.69 -4.09 -0.70
N PHE A 118 7.73 -4.91 -0.90
CA PHE A 118 9.03 -4.46 -1.44
C PHE A 118 9.02 -4.12 -2.93
N MET A 119 8.02 -4.59 -3.67
CA MET A 119 7.96 -4.41 -5.12
C MET A 119 7.81 -2.93 -5.48
N SER A 120 8.39 -2.54 -6.61
CA SER A 120 8.20 -1.22 -7.20
C SER A 120 6.73 -1.02 -7.61
N ARG A 121 6.31 0.24 -7.77
CA ARG A 121 4.97 0.58 -8.28
C ARG A 121 4.69 -0.07 -9.64
N THR A 122 5.68 -0.15 -10.52
CA THR A 122 5.56 -0.83 -11.83
C THR A 122 5.23 -2.32 -11.71
N ASN A 123 5.69 -2.98 -10.65
CA ASN A 123 5.46 -4.40 -10.37
C ASN A 123 4.23 -4.65 -9.47
N ARG A 124 3.61 -3.58 -8.95
CA ARG A 124 2.33 -3.54 -8.25
C ARG A 124 1.27 -2.77 -9.07
N PRO A 125 0.85 -3.31 -10.23
CA PRO A 125 -0.13 -2.65 -11.08
C PRO A 125 -1.48 -2.50 -10.36
N PRO A 126 -2.26 -1.45 -10.66
CA PRO A 126 -3.60 -1.29 -10.10
C PRO A 126 -4.52 -2.45 -10.53
N LEU A 127 -5.48 -2.79 -9.67
CA LEU A 127 -6.52 -3.78 -9.95
C LEU A 127 -7.87 -3.07 -10.11
N SER A 128 -8.50 -3.23 -11.27
CA SER A 128 -9.86 -2.75 -11.54
C SER A 128 -10.92 -3.56 -10.79
N LEU A 129 -12.00 -2.92 -10.35
CA LEU A 129 -13.16 -3.59 -9.74
C LEU A 129 -13.70 -4.74 -10.59
N SER A 130 -13.77 -4.57 -11.92
CA SER A 130 -14.27 -5.60 -12.83
C SER A 130 -13.48 -6.89 -12.80
N ARG A 131 -12.17 -6.77 -12.90
CA ARG A 131 -11.25 -7.90 -12.79
C ARG A 131 -11.32 -8.56 -11.41
N MET A 132 -11.50 -7.78 -10.35
CA MET A 132 -11.68 -8.31 -9.00
C MET A 132 -12.96 -9.13 -8.89
N ILE A 133 -14.11 -8.59 -9.32
CA ILE A 133 -15.41 -9.27 -9.31
C ILE A 133 -15.32 -10.60 -10.07
N ARG A 134 -14.76 -10.61 -11.28
CA ARG A 134 -14.59 -11.83 -12.08
C ARG A 134 -13.73 -12.90 -11.38
N LYS A 135 -12.77 -12.51 -10.55
CA LYS A 135 -11.91 -13.44 -9.81
C LYS A 135 -12.48 -13.90 -8.48
N MET A 136 -13.44 -13.16 -7.92
CA MET A 136 -14.21 -13.54 -6.73
C MET A 136 -15.42 -14.39 -7.08
N LYS A 137 -16.01 -14.23 -8.27
CA LYS A 137 -17.10 -15.08 -8.82
C LYS A 137 -16.67 -16.51 -9.18
N LEU A 138 -15.38 -16.85 -9.10
CA LEU A 138 -14.92 -18.21 -9.35
C LEU A 138 -15.41 -19.13 -8.21
N PRO A 139 -15.80 -20.39 -8.50
CA PRO A 139 -16.35 -21.30 -7.51
C PRO A 139 -15.37 -21.54 -6.35
N GLY A 140 -15.88 -21.69 -5.13
CA GLY A 140 -15.08 -21.92 -3.92
C GLY A 140 -14.39 -20.67 -3.37
N ARG A 141 -14.82 -19.47 -3.77
CA ARG A 141 -14.29 -18.18 -3.29
C ARG A 141 -15.35 -17.26 -2.68
N GLU A 142 -16.53 -17.79 -2.40
CA GLU A 142 -17.55 -17.08 -1.64
C GLU A 142 -17.02 -16.70 -0.24
N ASN A 143 -17.49 -15.57 0.28
CA ASN A 143 -17.19 -15.08 1.63
C ASN A 143 -15.70 -14.86 1.97
N LYS A 144 -14.80 -14.99 0.99
CA LYS A 144 -13.38 -14.73 1.17
C LYS A 144 -13.06 -13.25 1.02
N THR A 145 -11.99 -12.81 1.68
CA THR A 145 -11.48 -11.44 1.57
C THR A 145 -10.57 -11.32 0.36
N ALA A 146 -10.87 -10.39 -0.56
CA ALA A 146 -10.01 -10.07 -1.69
C ALA A 146 -8.83 -9.21 -1.23
N VAL A 147 -7.59 -9.70 -1.35
CA VAL A 147 -6.40 -8.99 -0.87
C VAL A 147 -5.53 -8.52 -2.03
N VAL A 148 -5.27 -7.22 -2.10
CA VAL A 148 -4.50 -6.57 -3.17
C VAL A 148 -3.39 -5.71 -2.57
N VAL A 149 -2.14 -6.14 -2.76
CA VAL A 149 -0.97 -5.30 -2.42
C VAL A 149 -0.75 -4.27 -3.54
N GLY A 150 -1.60 -3.25 -3.59
CA GLY A 150 -1.62 -2.24 -4.64
C GLY A 150 -2.84 -1.31 -4.52
N THR A 151 -3.16 -0.65 -5.63
CA THR A 151 -4.32 0.27 -5.72
C THR A 151 -5.51 -0.41 -6.36
N ILE A 152 -6.70 -0.18 -5.82
CA ILE A 152 -7.97 -0.59 -6.44
C ILE A 152 -8.60 0.60 -7.14
N THR A 153 -8.92 0.42 -8.43
CA THR A 153 -9.48 1.45 -9.30
C THR A 153 -10.91 1.11 -9.70
N ASP A 154 -11.74 2.13 -9.88
CA ASP A 154 -13.10 1.97 -10.37
C ASP A 154 -13.11 1.48 -11.84
N ASP A 155 -14.22 0.84 -12.23
CA ASP A 155 -14.51 0.50 -13.61
C ASP A 155 -15.97 0.88 -13.92
N VAL A 156 -16.12 1.98 -14.67
CA VAL A 156 -17.43 2.59 -15.00
C VAL A 156 -18.30 1.66 -15.85
N ARG A 157 -17.69 0.70 -16.57
CA ARG A 157 -18.41 -0.22 -17.47
C ARG A 157 -19.24 -1.26 -16.71
N ILE A 158 -18.98 -1.46 -15.43
CA ILE A 158 -19.80 -2.32 -14.59
C ILE A 158 -20.87 -1.47 -13.95
N LEU A 159 -22.10 -1.97 -13.94
CA LEU A 159 -23.22 -1.31 -13.27
C LEU A 159 -23.30 -1.79 -11.82
N GLU A 160 -23.44 -3.11 -11.63
CA GLU A 160 -23.66 -3.71 -10.32
C GLU A 160 -22.37 -4.23 -9.68
N VAL A 161 -22.17 -3.84 -8.42
CA VAL A 161 -21.05 -4.32 -7.60
C VAL A 161 -21.61 -5.25 -6.53
N PRO A 162 -21.18 -6.52 -6.46
CA PRO A 162 -21.61 -7.42 -5.40
C PRO A 162 -21.01 -6.99 -4.05
N LYS A 163 -21.57 -7.49 -2.95
CA LYS A 163 -21.01 -7.30 -1.61
C LYS A 163 -19.62 -7.94 -1.54
N LEU A 164 -18.58 -7.11 -1.42
CA LEU A 164 -17.19 -7.55 -1.39
C LEU A 164 -16.51 -7.14 -0.09
N LYS A 165 -15.70 -8.05 0.44
CA LYS A 165 -14.74 -7.76 1.51
C LYS A 165 -13.36 -7.64 0.89
N VAL A 166 -12.74 -6.47 1.01
CA VAL A 166 -11.57 -6.10 0.21
C VAL A 166 -10.49 -5.50 1.12
N CYS A 167 -9.24 -5.94 0.96
CA CYS A 167 -8.07 -5.35 1.60
C CYS A 167 -7.12 -4.79 0.53
N ALA A 168 -6.72 -3.52 0.67
CA ALA A 168 -5.78 -2.89 -0.26
C ALA A 168 -4.91 -1.82 0.38
N LEU A 169 -3.82 -1.43 -0.29
CA LEU A 169 -2.99 -0.30 0.15
C LEU A 169 -3.69 1.03 -0.12
N ARG A 170 -4.36 1.13 -1.28
CA ARG A 170 -5.13 2.31 -1.67
C ARG A 170 -6.37 1.90 -2.43
N VAL A 171 -7.46 2.63 -2.25
CA VAL A 171 -8.69 2.49 -3.02
C VAL A 171 -9.03 3.87 -3.57
N SER A 172 -9.29 3.98 -4.87
CA SER A 172 -9.78 5.24 -5.47
C SER A 172 -11.11 5.66 -4.81
N SER A 173 -11.35 6.96 -4.68
CA SER A 173 -12.57 7.51 -4.04
C SER A 173 -13.85 6.92 -4.64
N ARG A 174 -13.96 6.93 -5.97
CA ARG A 174 -15.10 6.38 -6.71
C ARG A 174 -15.29 4.87 -6.46
N ALA A 175 -14.21 4.08 -6.44
CA ALA A 175 -14.31 2.66 -6.13
C ALA A 175 -14.72 2.42 -4.67
N ARG A 176 -14.20 3.24 -3.74
CA ARG A 176 -14.56 3.17 -2.31
C ARG A 176 -16.07 3.41 -2.13
N SER A 177 -16.62 4.48 -2.69
CA SER A 177 -18.05 4.78 -2.59
C SER A 177 -18.92 3.66 -3.16
N ARG A 178 -18.52 3.05 -4.28
CA ARG A 178 -19.29 1.93 -4.88
C ARG A 178 -19.25 0.65 -4.06
N ILE A 179 -18.09 0.30 -3.49
CA ILE A 179 -17.99 -0.88 -2.62
C ILE A 179 -18.83 -0.68 -1.35
N LEU A 180 -18.76 0.49 -0.72
CA LEU A 180 -19.52 0.79 0.48
C LEU A 180 -21.03 0.86 0.20
N LYS A 181 -21.44 1.45 -0.93
CA LYS A 181 -22.84 1.48 -1.37
C LYS A 181 -23.41 0.08 -1.60
N ALA A 182 -22.60 -0.85 -2.07
CA ALA A 182 -22.96 -2.27 -2.21
C ALA A 182 -22.97 -3.05 -0.87
N GLY A 183 -22.76 -2.38 0.27
CA GLY A 183 -22.66 -3.00 1.59
C GLY A 183 -21.37 -3.79 1.80
N GLY A 184 -20.34 -3.57 0.97
CA GLY A 184 -19.03 -4.17 1.10
C GLY A 184 -18.18 -3.55 2.21
N LYS A 185 -17.12 -4.26 2.62
CA LYS A 185 -16.18 -3.81 3.65
C LYS A 185 -14.80 -3.59 3.03
N ILE A 186 -14.17 -2.48 3.36
CA ILE A 186 -12.80 -2.15 2.94
C ILE A 186 -11.90 -2.17 4.17
N LEU A 187 -10.88 -3.01 4.13
CA LEU A 187 -9.89 -3.21 5.18
C LEU A 187 -8.52 -2.65 4.78
N THR A 188 -7.79 -2.23 5.78
CA THR A 188 -6.34 -1.99 5.70
C THR A 188 -5.56 -3.27 6.03
N PHE A 189 -4.26 -3.26 5.77
CA PHE A 189 -3.41 -4.46 5.95
C PHE A 189 -3.16 -4.79 7.42
N ASP A 190 -3.17 -3.78 8.29
CA ASP A 190 -3.15 -3.90 9.74
C ASP A 190 -4.43 -4.55 10.27
N GLN A 191 -5.61 -4.07 9.86
CA GLN A 191 -6.90 -4.68 10.20
C GLN A 191 -6.98 -6.14 9.71
N LEU A 192 -6.49 -6.42 8.50
CA LEU A 192 -6.42 -7.78 7.98
C LEU A 192 -5.49 -8.68 8.81
N ALA A 193 -4.37 -8.15 9.30
CA ALA A 193 -3.44 -8.90 10.13
C ALA A 193 -4.05 -9.27 11.49
N LEU A 194 -4.88 -8.40 12.07
CA LEU A 194 -5.64 -8.69 13.28
C LEU A 194 -6.73 -9.74 13.04
N GLU A 195 -7.49 -9.59 11.96
CA GLU A 195 -8.59 -10.51 11.65
C GLU A 195 -8.12 -11.90 11.19
N SER A 196 -7.01 -11.95 10.44
CA SER A 196 -6.54 -13.18 9.80
C SER A 196 -5.01 -13.21 9.77
N PRO A 197 -4.33 -13.41 10.92
CA PRO A 197 -2.87 -13.36 11.02
C PRO A 197 -2.15 -14.41 10.17
N LYS A 198 -2.82 -15.55 9.88
CA LYS A 198 -2.31 -16.60 8.98
C LYS A 198 -2.77 -16.43 7.53
N GLY A 199 -3.66 -15.47 7.22
CA GLY A 199 -4.23 -15.27 5.89
C GLY A 199 -5.31 -16.28 5.48
N ARG A 200 -5.95 -16.97 6.45
CA ARG A 200 -7.05 -17.90 6.17
C ARG A 200 -8.25 -17.14 5.57
N GLY A 201 -8.98 -17.77 4.65
CA GLY A 201 -10.14 -17.14 4.01
C GLY A 201 -9.82 -15.92 3.13
N THR A 202 -8.58 -15.80 2.63
CA THR A 202 -8.17 -14.69 1.74
C THR A 202 -7.91 -15.17 0.32
N VAL A 203 -8.07 -14.25 -0.64
CA VAL A 203 -7.72 -14.45 -2.05
C VAL A 203 -6.73 -13.36 -2.45
N LEU A 204 -5.46 -13.73 -2.62
CA LEU A 204 -4.43 -12.81 -3.09
C LEU A 204 -4.58 -12.54 -4.60
N LEU A 205 -4.87 -11.30 -4.95
CA LEU A 205 -5.01 -10.86 -6.33
C LEU A 205 -3.87 -9.92 -6.75
N SER A 206 -3.68 -9.78 -8.06
CA SER A 206 -2.74 -8.83 -8.66
C SER A 206 -3.34 -8.28 -9.95
N GLY A 207 -3.10 -7.00 -10.22
CA GLY A 207 -3.37 -6.41 -11.52
C GLY A 207 -2.51 -7.05 -12.62
N PRO A 208 -2.87 -6.81 -13.90
CA PRO A 208 -2.12 -7.31 -15.05
C PRO A 208 -0.76 -6.59 -15.17
N ARG A 209 0.34 -7.30 -14.90
CA ARG A 209 1.70 -6.73 -14.95
C ARG A 209 2.13 -6.32 -16.35
N LYS A 210 1.79 -7.12 -17.37
CA LYS A 210 2.12 -6.87 -18.78
C LYS A 210 1.14 -5.94 -19.51
N GLY A 211 0.22 -5.28 -18.78
CA GLY A 211 -0.80 -4.40 -19.38
C GLY A 211 -0.28 -3.02 -19.80
N ARG A 212 1.00 -2.70 -19.54
CA ARG A 212 1.60 -1.38 -19.86
C ARG A 212 2.06 -1.33 -21.31
N GLU A 213 2.00 -0.14 -21.91
CA GLU A 213 2.45 0.10 -23.28
C GLU A 213 3.91 -0.28 -23.52
N VAL A 214 4.78 -0.08 -22.53
CA VAL A 214 6.20 -0.46 -22.61
C VAL A 214 6.38 -1.93 -23.04
N TYR A 215 5.52 -2.85 -22.56
CA TYR A 215 5.60 -4.26 -22.92
C TYR A 215 5.20 -4.56 -24.37
N ARG A 216 4.51 -3.64 -25.06
CA ARG A 216 4.20 -3.79 -26.50
C ARG A 216 5.41 -3.58 -27.38
N HIS A 217 6.43 -2.87 -26.87
CA HIS A 217 7.69 -2.61 -27.57
C HIS A 217 8.76 -3.65 -27.25
N PHE A 218 8.52 -4.54 -26.28
CA PHE A 218 9.42 -5.62 -25.93
C PHE A 218 9.12 -6.86 -26.77
N GLY A 219 10.16 -7.64 -27.05
CA GLY A 219 10.06 -8.90 -27.80
C GLY A 219 11.04 -8.93 -28.96
N LYS A 220 10.73 -9.77 -29.94
CA LYS A 220 11.50 -9.88 -31.20
C LYS A 220 11.50 -8.53 -31.91
N ALA A 221 12.59 -8.19 -32.59
CA ALA A 221 12.74 -6.88 -33.22
C ALA A 221 11.60 -6.60 -34.22
N PRO A 222 11.08 -5.35 -34.27
CA PRO A 222 10.04 -4.97 -35.21
C PRO A 222 10.59 -5.07 -36.64
N GLY A 223 9.98 -5.93 -37.46
CA GLY A 223 10.46 -6.20 -38.81
C GLY A 223 11.20 -7.52 -38.96
N THR A 224 11.23 -8.36 -37.93
CA THR A 224 11.53 -9.79 -38.13
C THR A 224 10.26 -10.55 -38.53
N PRO A 225 10.35 -11.66 -39.28
CA PRO A 225 9.17 -12.44 -39.66
C PRO A 225 8.34 -12.85 -38.45
N HIS A 226 7.02 -12.71 -38.59
CA HIS A 226 6.00 -13.01 -37.56
C HIS A 226 6.14 -12.19 -36.26
N SER A 227 6.85 -11.06 -36.28
CA SER A 227 6.92 -10.14 -35.14
C SER A 227 5.77 -9.12 -35.14
N HIS A 228 5.06 -9.04 -34.02
CA HIS A 228 4.00 -8.04 -33.79
C HIS A 228 4.42 -6.94 -32.79
N THR A 229 5.72 -6.83 -32.52
CA THR A 229 6.28 -5.81 -31.64
C THR A 229 5.99 -4.42 -32.18
N LYS A 230 5.43 -3.54 -31.35
CA LYS A 230 5.14 -2.16 -31.72
C LYS A 230 6.47 -1.40 -31.93
N PRO A 231 6.72 -0.78 -33.10
CA PRO A 231 7.90 0.06 -33.28
C PRO A 231 7.79 1.37 -32.50
N TYR A 232 8.94 1.98 -32.21
CA TYR A 232 9.00 3.32 -31.64
C TYR A 232 8.95 4.36 -32.76
N VAL A 233 7.79 4.97 -32.96
CA VAL A 233 7.57 5.98 -34.01
C VAL A 233 7.16 7.28 -33.33
N ARG A 234 7.69 8.42 -33.80
CA ARG A 234 7.35 9.76 -33.27
C ARG A 234 5.86 10.09 -33.38
N SER A 235 5.24 9.77 -34.51
CA SER A 235 3.82 10.01 -34.77
C SER A 235 3.21 8.86 -35.55
N LYS A 236 1.91 8.61 -35.36
CA LYS A 236 1.20 7.55 -36.08
C LYS A 236 0.44 8.16 -37.26
N GLY A 237 0.72 7.69 -38.48
CA GLY A 237 0.03 8.18 -39.68
C GLY A 237 0.41 7.42 -40.94
N ARG A 238 -0.20 7.78 -42.09
CA ARG A 238 0.06 7.13 -43.39
C ARG A 238 1.54 7.19 -43.79
N LYS A 239 2.20 8.32 -43.50
CA LYS A 239 3.58 8.62 -43.88
C LYS A 239 4.64 8.07 -42.91
N PHE A 240 4.26 7.46 -41.77
CA PHE A 240 5.20 7.02 -40.74
C PHE A 240 5.30 5.50 -40.66
N GLU A 241 6.44 4.94 -41.11
CA GLU A 241 6.78 3.51 -41.02
C GLU A 241 5.71 2.53 -41.55
N ARG A 242 5.05 2.85 -42.68
CA ARG A 242 4.08 1.96 -43.36
C ARG A 242 4.47 1.56 -44.79
N ALA A 243 5.66 1.95 -45.25
CA ALA A 243 6.14 1.74 -46.61
C ALA A 243 6.91 0.41 -46.76
N ARG A 244 8.20 0.48 -47.12
CA ARG A 244 9.06 -0.70 -47.29
C ARG A 244 9.12 -1.56 -46.03
N GLY A 245 9.08 -2.88 -46.19
CA GLY A 245 9.12 -3.85 -45.09
C GLY A 245 7.77 -4.09 -44.37
N ARG A 246 6.71 -3.36 -44.74
CA ARG A 246 5.36 -3.52 -44.17
C ARG A 246 4.31 -3.94 -45.19
N ARG A 247 4.61 -3.83 -46.49
CA ARG A 247 3.70 -4.10 -47.60
C ARG A 247 4.45 -4.80 -48.73
N ALA A 248 3.82 -5.80 -49.34
CA ALA A 248 4.42 -6.55 -50.43
C ALA A 248 4.70 -5.66 -51.65
N SER A 249 3.87 -4.65 -51.90
CA SER A 249 4.01 -3.73 -53.03
C SER A 249 5.22 -2.78 -52.97
N ARG A 250 5.97 -2.74 -51.87
CA ARG A 250 7.14 -1.85 -51.70
C ARG A 250 8.34 -2.66 -51.20
N GLY A 251 8.97 -3.41 -52.10
CA GLY A 251 10.18 -4.19 -51.85
C GLY A 251 9.91 -5.55 -51.21
N TYR A 252 9.44 -5.58 -49.96
CA TYR A 252 9.14 -6.82 -49.24
C TYR A 252 8.20 -6.58 -48.05
N LYS A 253 7.63 -7.66 -47.52
CA LYS A 253 6.84 -7.68 -46.28
C LYS A 253 7.32 -8.82 -45.39
N ASN A 254 7.62 -8.49 -44.14
CA ASN A 254 7.96 -9.45 -43.09
C ASN A 254 6.75 -9.78 -42.20
#